data_AF-A0A527Y074-F1
#
_entry.id   AF-A0A527Y074-F1
#
_cell.length_a   1.000
_cell.length_b   1.000
_cell.length_c   1.000
_cell.angle_alpha   90.00
_cell.angle_beta   90.00
_cell.angle_gamma   90.00
#
_symmetry.space_group_name_H-M   'P 1'
#
loop_
_entity.id
_entity.type
_entity.pdbx_description
1 polymer ?
#
loop_
_entity_poly.entity_id
_entity_poly.type
_entity_poly.pdbx_seq_one_letter_code
_entity_poly.pdbx_strand_id
1 'polypeptide(L)'
;EIAMIADSSGRIVGATLGNDVNLRDVEGRSALLLGKAKDNNASAALGPFIRLFDETFSIADVKRATVRLSVEGEDGFSLEGASSMAEISRSPEELVKAAMGPHHQYPDGLALYLGTMFVPSKDRGEKGKGFTHKVGD
;
A
#
# COMPACT_ATOMS: atom_id res chain seq x y z
N GLU A 1 -2.60 -3.06 1.37
CA GLU A 1 -3.17 -2.50 0.12
C GLU A 1 -2.83 -3.39 -1.08
N ILE A 2 -3.14 -2.97 -2.31
CA ILE A 2 -2.72 -3.67 -3.54
C ILE A 2 -1.52 -2.96 -4.16
N ALA A 3 -0.55 -3.72 -4.64
CA ALA A 3 0.55 -3.26 -5.47
C ALA A 3 0.47 -3.87 -6.88
N MET A 4 0.70 -3.05 -7.91
CA MET A 4 0.82 -3.49 -9.30
C MET A 4 2.25 -3.92 -9.60
N ILE A 5 2.40 -5.01 -10.36
CA ILE A 5 3.69 -5.47 -10.86
C ILE A 5 3.77 -5.13 -12.35
N ALA A 6 4.78 -4.36 -12.75
CA ALA A 6 4.99 -3.95 -14.12
C ALA A 6 6.36 -4.37 -14.65
N ASP A 7 6.41 -4.63 -15.96
CA ASP A 7 7.68 -4.80 -16.68
C ASP A 7 8.30 -3.44 -17.03
N SER A 8 9.53 -3.46 -17.55
CA SER A 8 10.33 -2.28 -17.91
C SER A 8 9.71 -1.40 -18.99
N SER A 9 8.71 -1.89 -19.74
CA SER A 9 7.92 -1.10 -20.69
C SER A 9 6.74 -0.38 -20.05
N GLY A 10 6.48 -0.61 -18.77
CA GLY A 10 5.30 -0.11 -18.05
C GLY A 10 4.05 -0.95 -18.26
N ARG A 11 4.16 -2.13 -18.88
CA ARG A 11 3.03 -3.06 -18.98
C ARG A 11 2.82 -3.74 -17.64
N ILE A 12 1.59 -3.66 -17.13
CA ILE A 12 1.19 -4.34 -15.88
C ILE A 12 1.02 -5.83 -16.18
N VAL A 13 1.77 -6.66 -15.47
CA VAL A 13 1.80 -8.12 -15.65
C VAL A 13 1.13 -8.88 -14.51
N GLY A 14 0.84 -8.20 -13.39
CA GLY A 14 0.15 -8.81 -12.26
C GLY A 14 -0.06 -7.88 -11.10
N ALA A 15 -0.56 -8.44 -10.00
CA ALA A 15 -0.85 -7.73 -8.76
C ALA A 15 -0.42 -8.56 -7.55
N THR A 16 -0.15 -7.90 -6.44
CA THR A 16 0.09 -8.55 -5.15
C THR A 16 -0.51 -7.73 -4.02
N LEU A 17 -0.68 -8.32 -2.85
CA LEU A 17 -0.92 -7.53 -1.65
C LEU A 17 0.40 -6.93 -1.20
N GLY A 18 0.30 -5.75 -0.60
CA GLY A 18 1.44 -5.14 0.04
C GLY A 18 1.06 -4.39 1.31
N ASN A 19 2.05 -4.11 2.12
CA ASN A 19 1.94 -3.31 3.32
C ASN A 19 2.98 -2.18 3.27
N ASP A 20 2.53 -0.97 2.97
CA ASP A 20 3.29 0.28 3.11
C ASP A 20 3.20 0.78 4.56
N VAL A 21 4.12 0.29 5.41
CA VAL A 21 4.21 0.67 6.82
C VAL A 21 4.66 2.11 6.93
N ASN A 22 4.00 2.86 7.81
CA ASN A 22 4.18 4.29 7.89
C ASN A 22 4.19 4.80 9.33
N LEU A 23 5.18 5.62 9.65
CA LEU A 23 5.27 6.34 10.92
C LEU A 23 4.44 7.63 10.87
N ARG A 24 3.12 7.50 11.08
CA ARG A 24 2.17 8.63 10.99
C ARG A 24 2.48 9.78 11.95
N ASP A 25 3.04 9.48 13.11
CA ASP A 25 3.44 10.48 14.09
C ASP A 25 4.60 11.35 13.60
N VAL A 26 5.42 10.84 12.67
CA VAL A 26 6.51 11.55 11.99
C VAL A 26 5.97 12.26 10.74
N GLU A 27 5.22 11.55 9.89
CA GLU A 27 4.63 12.10 8.66
C GLU A 27 3.74 13.33 8.94
N GLY A 28 2.90 13.26 9.97
CA GLY A 28 1.95 14.32 10.31
C GLY A 28 2.60 15.62 10.82
N ARG A 29 3.89 15.63 11.14
CA ARG A 29 4.60 16.82 11.63
C ARG A 29 5.06 17.75 10.51
N SER A 30 5.38 17.20 9.34
CA SER A 30 5.81 17.97 8.17
C SER A 30 5.87 17.09 6.92
N ALA A 31 5.44 17.63 5.77
CA ALA A 31 5.60 16.98 4.48
C ALA A 31 7.08 16.66 4.14
N LEU A 32 8.03 17.42 4.70
CA LEU A 32 9.47 17.18 4.51
C LEU A 32 9.96 15.89 5.20
N LEU A 33 9.16 15.32 6.10
CA LEU A 33 9.50 14.10 6.83
C LEU A 33 8.94 12.83 6.18
N LEU A 34 8.25 12.95 5.04
CA LEU A 34 7.61 11.82 4.37
C LEU A 34 8.61 10.70 4.05
N GLY A 35 9.79 11.05 3.52
CA GLY A 35 10.84 10.06 3.24
C GLY A 35 11.24 9.30 4.50
N LYS A 36 11.46 10.00 5.62
CA LYS A 36 11.81 9.37 6.90
C LYS A 36 10.68 8.54 7.50
N ALA A 37 9.42 8.89 7.23
CA ALA A 37 8.27 8.13 7.71
C ALA A 37 8.06 6.80 6.95
N LYS A 38 8.54 6.72 5.70
CA LYS A 38 8.28 5.63 4.75
C LYS A 38 9.50 4.76 4.44
N ASP A 39 10.71 5.30 4.55
CA ASP A 39 11.96 4.61 4.20
C ASP A 39 12.68 4.15 5.47
N ASN A 40 12.17 3.07 6.07
CA ASN A 40 12.74 2.45 7.27
C ASN A 40 12.97 0.96 7.02
N ASN A 41 13.78 0.31 7.85
CA ASN A 41 13.93 -1.14 7.77
C ASN A 41 12.57 -1.83 7.93
N ALA A 42 12.29 -2.78 7.02
CA ALA A 42 11.02 -3.51 6.97
C ALA A 42 9.77 -2.63 6.83
N SER A 43 9.89 -1.43 6.25
CA SER A 43 8.73 -0.54 6.03
C SER A 43 7.84 -0.94 4.84
N ALA A 44 8.26 -1.91 4.04
CA ALA A 44 7.52 -2.40 2.89
C ALA A 44 7.52 -3.93 2.86
N ALA A 45 6.34 -4.53 2.72
CA ALA A 45 6.17 -5.97 2.51
C ALA A 45 5.28 -6.23 1.30
N LEU A 46 5.63 -7.23 0.49
CA LEU A 46 4.85 -7.69 -0.67
C LEU A 46 4.60 -9.18 -0.55
N GLY A 47 3.45 -9.66 -1.02
CA GLY A 47 3.15 -11.08 -1.09
C GLY A 47 1.76 -11.45 -0.54
N PRO A 48 1.54 -12.72 -0.13
CA PRO A 48 2.51 -13.82 -0.15
C PRO A 48 2.84 -14.33 -1.57
N PHE A 49 2.07 -13.92 -2.58
CA PHE A 49 2.29 -14.27 -3.98
C PHE A 49 2.08 -13.05 -4.88
N ILE A 50 2.73 -13.06 -6.04
CA ILE A 50 2.37 -12.20 -7.17
C ILE A 50 1.40 -12.99 -8.05
N ARG A 51 0.17 -12.51 -8.16
CA ARG A 51 -0.82 -13.08 -9.09
C ARG A 51 -0.65 -12.43 -10.45
N LEU A 52 -0.03 -13.17 -11.37
CA LEU A 52 0.09 -12.75 -12.77
C LEU A 52 -1.29 -12.70 -13.43
N PHE A 53 -1.44 -11.78 -14.39
CA PHE A 53 -2.65 -11.68 -15.19
C PHE A 53 -2.70 -12.79 -16.25
N ASP A 54 -3.89 -13.37 -16.39
CA ASP A 54 -4.24 -14.39 -17.37
C ASP A 54 -5.74 -14.31 -17.70
N GLU A 55 -6.29 -15.33 -18.36
CA GLU A 55 -7.71 -15.37 -18.74
C GLU A 55 -8.67 -15.40 -17.55
N THR A 56 -8.20 -15.76 -16.36
CA THR A 56 -9.01 -15.94 -15.14
C THR A 56 -8.85 -14.82 -14.12
N PHE A 57 -7.77 -14.03 -14.25
CA PHE A 57 -7.49 -12.91 -13.36
C PHE A 57 -6.86 -11.76 -14.13
N SER A 58 -7.51 -10.61 -14.09
CA SER A 58 -7.16 -9.43 -14.87
C SER A 58 -7.17 -8.17 -14.02
N ILE A 59 -6.73 -7.06 -14.61
CA ILE A 59 -6.82 -5.75 -13.99
C ILE A 59 -8.26 -5.33 -13.66
N ALA A 60 -9.26 -5.85 -14.40
CA ALA A 60 -10.65 -5.58 -14.11
C ALA A 60 -11.08 -6.20 -12.77
N ASP A 61 -10.53 -7.36 -12.42
CA ASP A 61 -10.78 -8.02 -11.14
C ASP A 61 -10.13 -7.25 -9.99
N VAL A 62 -8.91 -6.75 -10.19
CA VAL A 62 -8.23 -5.85 -9.25
C VAL A 62 -9.08 -4.61 -8.98
N LYS A 63 -9.62 -3.97 -10.03
CA LYS A 63 -10.46 -2.76 -9.89
C LYS A 63 -11.75 -2.99 -9.10
N ARG A 64 -12.23 -4.24 -9.00
CA ARG A 64 -13.41 -4.61 -8.21
C ARG A 64 -13.06 -5.21 -6.85
N ALA A 65 -11.78 -5.37 -6.53
CA ALA A 65 -11.35 -6.01 -5.31
C ALA A 65 -11.62 -5.16 -4.07
N THR A 66 -11.83 -5.83 -2.95
CA THR A 66 -11.88 -5.20 -1.62
C THR A 66 -10.76 -5.79 -0.77
N VAL A 67 -9.82 -4.95 -0.37
CA VAL A 67 -8.73 -5.31 0.54
C VAL A 67 -9.24 -5.18 1.97
N ARG A 68 -8.96 -6.17 2.81
CA ARG A 68 -9.24 -6.10 4.25
C ARG A 68 -7.93 -6.15 5.03
N LEU A 69 -7.93 -5.49 6.17
CA LEU A 69 -6.82 -5.44 7.12
C LEU A 69 -7.38 -5.83 8.50
N SER A 70 -6.66 -6.69 9.20
CA SER A 70 -6.81 -6.89 10.64
C SER A 70 -5.45 -6.64 11.29
N VAL A 71 -5.46 -5.94 12.42
CA VAL A 71 -4.29 -5.70 13.27
C VAL A 71 -4.66 -6.19 14.66
N GLU A 72 -3.83 -7.09 15.18
CA GLU A 72 -3.95 -7.64 16.53
C GLU A 72 -2.63 -7.37 17.25
N GLY A 73 -2.71 -6.67 18.38
CA GLY A 73 -1.57 -6.42 19.25
C GLY A 73 -1.61 -7.34 20.47
N GLU A 74 -0.44 -7.73 20.96
CA GLU A 74 -0.29 -8.54 22.19
C GLU A 74 -0.88 -7.83 23.43
N ASP A 75 -1.05 -6.51 23.36
CA ASP A 75 -1.69 -5.68 24.37
C ASP A 75 -3.23 -5.72 24.34
N GLY A 76 -3.82 -6.66 23.59
CA GLY A 76 -5.25 -6.79 23.39
C GLY A 76 -5.84 -5.73 22.46
N PHE A 77 -4.99 -4.98 21.75
CA PHE A 77 -5.44 -4.05 20.72
C PHE A 77 -5.94 -4.82 19.50
N SER A 78 -7.12 -4.47 19.00
CA SER A 78 -7.62 -4.96 17.72
C SER A 78 -8.11 -3.83 16.83
N LEU A 79 -7.87 -3.94 15.54
CA LEU A 79 -8.36 -2.99 14.55
C LEU A 79 -8.64 -3.72 13.24
N GLU A 80 -9.80 -3.44 12.67
CA GLU A 80 -10.19 -3.92 11.35
C GLU A 80 -10.36 -2.74 10.39
N GLY A 81 -10.03 -2.96 9.13
CA GLY A 81 -10.17 -1.99 8.07
C GLY A 81 -10.47 -2.64 6.73
N ALA A 82 -11.09 -1.90 5.82
CA ALA A 82 -11.27 -2.32 4.46
C ALA A 82 -11.07 -1.15 3.49
N SER A 83 -10.58 -1.44 2.29
CA SER A 83 -10.41 -0.47 1.19
C SER A 83 -10.94 -1.10 -0.09
N SER A 84 -11.94 -0.46 -0.70
CA SER A 84 -12.48 -0.88 -2.00
C SER A 84 -11.67 -0.25 -3.12
N MET A 85 -11.24 -1.06 -4.09
CA MET A 85 -10.53 -0.57 -5.26
C MET A 85 -11.43 0.19 -6.23
N ALA A 86 -12.75 0.07 -6.08
CA ALA A 86 -13.69 0.86 -6.87
C ALA A 86 -13.73 2.34 -6.47
N GLU A 87 -13.17 2.70 -5.31
CA GLU A 87 -13.21 4.05 -4.73
C GLU A 87 -11.92 4.86 -4.99
N ILE A 88 -10.91 4.27 -5.62
CA ILE A 88 -9.67 4.98 -5.92
C ILE A 88 -9.92 6.06 -6.98
N SER A 89 -9.36 7.26 -6.78
CA SER A 89 -9.59 8.40 -7.69
C SER A 89 -8.81 8.32 -9.00
N ARG A 90 -7.77 7.50 -9.06
CA ARG A 90 -6.92 7.28 -10.24
C ARG A 90 -6.85 5.80 -10.51
N SER A 91 -7.00 5.41 -11.76
CA SER A 91 -6.92 4.00 -12.15
C SER A 91 -5.50 3.44 -11.95
N PRO A 92 -5.32 2.12 -11.75
CA PRO A 92 -4.01 1.52 -11.65
C PRO A 92 -3.13 1.79 -12.87
N GLU A 93 -3.71 1.84 -14.07
CA GLU A 93 -3.01 2.16 -15.32
C GLU A 93 -2.49 3.59 -15.33
N GLU A 94 -3.29 4.57 -14.89
CA GLU A 94 -2.86 5.96 -14.78
C GLU A 94 -1.72 6.11 -13.76
N LEU A 95 -1.78 5.39 -12.65
CA LEU A 95 -0.75 5.42 -11.61
C LEU A 95 0.56 4.82 -12.12
N VAL A 96 0.53 3.67 -12.81
CA VAL A 96 1.74 3.07 -13.41
C VAL A 96 2.31 3.97 -14.49
N LYS A 97 1.46 4.56 -15.34
CA LYS A 97 1.89 5.53 -16.36
C LYS A 97 2.52 6.79 -15.75
N ALA A 98 1.99 7.27 -14.63
CA ALA A 98 2.56 8.40 -13.91
C ALA A 98 3.91 8.06 -13.27
N ALA A 99 4.06 6.85 -12.73
CA ALA A 99 5.32 6.37 -12.16
C ALA A 99 6.39 6.13 -13.23
N MET A 100 6.04 5.50 -14.35
CA MET A 100 6.93 5.16 -15.47
C MET A 100 6.76 6.13 -16.63
N GLY A 101 7.10 7.40 -16.38
CA GLY A 101 6.96 8.49 -17.34
C GLY A 101 8.28 8.98 -17.94
N PRO A 102 8.29 10.18 -18.56
CA PRO A 102 9.51 10.79 -19.10
C PRO A 102 10.62 11.02 -18.06
N HIS A 103 10.26 11.09 -16.78
CA HIS A 103 11.18 11.43 -15.69
C HIS A 103 11.78 10.23 -14.95
N HIS A 104 11.17 9.05 -15.06
CA HIS A 104 11.57 7.87 -14.31
C HIS A 104 11.38 6.60 -15.13
N GLN A 105 12.39 5.73 -15.11
CA GLN A 105 12.37 4.41 -15.74
C GLN A 105 12.81 3.37 -14.71
N TYR A 106 12.14 2.22 -14.71
CA TYR A 106 12.39 1.14 -13.77
C TYR A 106 12.63 -0.17 -14.54
N PRO A 107 13.43 -1.09 -13.99
CA PRO A 107 13.64 -2.41 -14.57
C PRO A 107 12.37 -3.27 -14.45
N ASP A 108 12.41 -4.46 -15.05
CA ASP A 108 11.36 -5.45 -14.89
C ASP A 108 11.12 -5.77 -13.40
N GLY A 109 9.83 -5.82 -13.02
CA GLY A 109 9.44 -6.12 -11.64
C GLY A 109 9.21 -4.89 -10.76
N LEU A 110 8.93 -3.71 -11.33
CA LEU A 110 8.45 -2.57 -10.55
C LEU A 110 7.19 -2.97 -9.78
N ALA A 111 7.23 -2.81 -8.45
CA ALA A 111 6.07 -2.93 -7.57
C ALA A 111 5.56 -1.54 -7.18
N LEU A 112 4.37 -1.18 -7.65
CA LEU A 112 3.75 0.12 -7.37
C LEU A 112 2.55 -0.04 -6.43
N TYR A 113 2.68 0.43 -5.21
CA TYR A 113 1.58 0.56 -4.26
C TYR A 113 0.52 1.54 -4.77
N LEU A 114 -0.74 1.12 -4.79
CA LEU A 114 -1.86 1.94 -5.27
C LEU A 114 -2.41 2.91 -4.22
N GLY A 115 -1.86 2.86 -3.01
CA GLY A 115 -2.34 3.58 -1.85
C GLY A 115 -3.52 2.87 -1.19
N THR A 116 -3.90 3.39 -0.03
CA THR A 116 -4.99 2.85 0.78
C THR A 116 -5.90 3.99 1.23
N MET A 117 -7.22 3.76 1.15
CA MET A 117 -8.22 4.65 1.73
C MET A 117 -8.36 4.42 3.25
N PHE A 118 -7.78 3.34 3.76
CA PHE A 118 -7.81 3.03 5.17
C PHE A 118 -6.83 3.91 5.96
N VAL A 119 -7.38 4.67 6.90
CA VAL A 119 -6.64 5.46 7.88
C VAL A 119 -6.98 4.93 9.27
N PRO A 120 -6.05 4.27 9.98
CA PRO A 120 -6.31 3.79 11.33
C PRO A 120 -6.46 4.98 12.29
N SER A 121 -7.70 5.39 12.53
CA SER A 121 -8.07 6.48 13.44
C SER A 121 -8.25 6.04 14.89
N LYS A 122 -8.26 4.72 15.14
CA LYS A 122 -8.33 4.17 16.50
C LYS A 122 -6.99 4.39 17.21
N ASP A 123 -7.04 5.09 18.33
CA ASP A 123 -5.87 5.32 19.16
C ASP A 123 -5.32 3.99 19.72
N ARG A 124 -4.01 3.78 19.56
CA ARG A 124 -3.26 2.74 20.29
C ARG A 124 -2.28 3.44 21.23
N GLY A 125 -2.74 3.77 22.43
CA GLY A 125 -1.97 4.51 23.43
C GLY A 125 -2.61 5.87 23.77
N GLU A 126 -2.00 6.97 23.32
CA GLU A 126 -2.48 8.32 23.60
C GLU A 126 -3.71 8.71 22.79
N LYS A 127 -4.64 9.45 23.42
CA LYS A 127 -5.86 9.93 22.78
C LYS A 127 -5.57 10.94 21.67
N GLY A 128 -6.16 10.73 20.49
CA GLY A 128 -6.05 11.60 19.31
C GLY A 128 -4.76 11.43 18.51
N LYS A 129 -3.99 10.36 18.73
CA LYS A 129 -2.74 10.06 18.01
C LYS A 129 -2.91 9.01 16.92
N GLY A 130 -4.07 8.35 16.86
CA GLY A 130 -4.32 7.22 15.97
C GLY A 130 -3.47 6.01 16.32
N PHE A 131 -3.36 5.08 15.38
CA PHE A 131 -2.51 3.92 15.57
C PHE A 131 -1.04 4.31 15.61
N THR A 132 -0.34 3.87 16.66
CA THR A 132 1.09 4.09 16.87
C THR A 132 1.78 2.76 17.09
N HIS A 133 2.92 2.56 16.43
CA HIS A 133 3.75 1.38 16.60
C HIS A 133 4.45 1.38 17.97
N LYS A 134 4.58 0.22 18.58
CA LYS A 134 5.38 -0.06 19.78
C LYS A 134 6.65 -0.83 19.39
N VAL A 135 7.66 -0.79 20.25
CA VAL A 135 8.88 -1.58 20.07
C VAL A 135 8.50 -3.06 20.09
N GLY A 136 8.82 -3.78 19.00
CA GLY A 136 8.51 -5.21 18.83
C GLY A 136 7.33 -5.52 17.91
N ASP A 137 6.63 -4.50 17.40
CA ASP A 137 5.67 -4.65 16.29
C ASP A 137 6.34 -4.99 14.95
#